data_AF-A0A7V4UBB7-F1
#
_entry.id   AF-A0A7V4UBB7-F1
#
_cell.length_a   1.000
_cell.length_b   1.000
_cell.length_c   1.000
_cell.angle_alpha   90.00
_cell.angle_beta   90.00
_cell.angle_gamma   90.00
#
_symmetry.space_group_name_H-M   'P 1'
#
loop_
_entity.id
_entity.type
_entity.pdbx_description
1 polymer ?
#
loop_
_entity_poly.entity_id
_entity_poly.type
_entity_poly.pdbx_seq_one_letter_code
_entity_poly.pdbx_strand_id
1 'polypeptide(L)' 'MPADLMAMLFVDPMPIGRGMRLALLLPLAASVAVVYRTIRVADMRQLPASALTLWLTIVFGMFGVGLALLIGYRLLL' A
#
# COMPACT_ATOMS: atom_id res chain seq x y z
N MET A 1 21.93 20.22 6.64
CA MET A 1 21.18 20.01 5.38
C MET A 1 20.84 21.39 4.85
N PRO A 2 21.39 21.80 3.70
CA PRO A 2 21.16 23.15 3.18
C PRO A 2 19.67 23.27 2.75
N ALA A 3 19.02 24.39 3.09
CA ALA A 3 17.56 24.56 2.95
C ALA A 3 17.08 24.49 1.49
N ASP A 4 17.97 24.87 0.59
CA ASP A 4 17.91 24.76 -0.87
C ASP A 4 17.72 23.31 -1.36
N LEU A 5 18.32 22.31 -0.70
CA LEU A 5 18.14 20.89 -1.07
C LEU A 5 16.72 20.39 -0.76
N MET A 6 16.13 20.84 0.36
CA MET A 6 14.75 20.51 0.70
C MET A 6 13.76 21.18 -0.26
N ALA A 7 14.01 22.43 -0.65
CA ALA A 7 13.20 23.13 -1.64
C ALA A 7 13.24 22.44 -3.01
N MET A 8 14.40 21.93 -3.43
CA MET A 8 14.55 21.20 -4.71
C MET A 8 13.70 19.92 -4.76
N LEU A 9 13.52 19.21 -3.65
CA LEU A 9 12.70 18.00 -3.58
C LEU A 9 11.20 18.28 -3.87
N PHE A 10 10.72 19.49 -3.61
CA PHE A 10 9.35 19.90 -3.92
C PHE A 10 9.17 20.37 -5.37
N VAL A 11 10.26 20.82 -6.03
CA VAL A 11 10.24 21.29 -7.42
C VAL A 11 10.51 20.14 -8.41
N ASP A 12 11.41 19.23 -8.07
CA ASP A 12 11.72 18.03 -8.86
C ASP A 12 11.57 16.77 -7.99
N PRO A 13 10.38 16.14 -8.01
CA PRO A 13 10.10 15.00 -7.15
C PRO A 13 10.96 13.81 -7.56
N MET A 14 11.61 13.18 -6.58
CA MET A 14 12.44 12.01 -6.83
C MET A 14 11.59 10.90 -7.50
N PRO A 15 11.98 10.42 -8.69
CA PRO A 15 11.20 9.44 -9.43
C PRO A 15 11.23 8.10 -8.70
N ILE A 16 10.10 7.71 -8.10
CA ILE A 16 9.98 6.41 -7.44
C ILE A 16 9.80 5.33 -8.51
N GLY A 17 10.82 4.49 -8.66
CA GLY A 17 10.82 3.35 -9.57
C GLY A 17 9.66 2.37 -9.31
N ARG A 18 9.22 1.66 -10.35
CA ARG A 18 8.01 0.80 -10.30
C ARG A 18 8.05 -0.23 -9.16
N GLY A 19 9.18 -0.89 -8.94
CA GLY A 19 9.34 -1.85 -7.83
C GLY A 19 9.41 -1.19 -6.46
N MET A 20 10.03 0.00 -6.37
CA MET A 20 10.17 0.74 -5.12
C MET A 20 8.83 1.25 -4.58
N ARG A 21 7.87 1.55 -5.47
CA ARG A 21 6.49 1.88 -5.09
C ARG A 21 5.82 0.75 -4.31
N LEU A 22 5.94 -0.49 -4.77
CA LEU A 22 5.38 -1.66 -4.09
C LEU A 22 6.11 -1.94 -2.77
N ALA A 23 7.43 -1.81 -2.77
CA ALA A 23 8.23 -1.96 -1.55
C ALA A 23 7.88 -0.93 -0.46
N LEU A 24 7.38 0.26 -0.83
CA LEU A 24 6.86 1.25 0.12
C LEU A 24 5.42 0.95 0.53
N LEU A 25 4.56 0.55 -0.41
CA LEU A 25 3.13 0.30 -0.17
C LEU A 25 2.87 -0.94 0.69
N LEU A 26 3.55 -2.05 0.41
CA LEU A 26 3.32 -3.33 1.09
C LEU A 26 3.54 -3.26 2.61
N PRO A 27 4.66 -2.71 3.14
CA PRO A 27 4.86 -2.57 4.58
C PRO A 27 3.91 -1.55 5.22
N LEU A 28 3.51 -0.50 4.50
CA LEU A 28 2.49 0.44 4.97
C LEU A 28 1.14 -0.26 5.15
N ALA A 29 0.70 -1.02 4.15
CA ALA A 29 -0.53 -1.81 4.25
C ALA A 29 -0.45 -2.87 5.36
N ALA A 30 0.72 -3.49 5.56
CA ALA A 30 0.93 -4.48 6.61
C ALA A 30 0.79 -3.85 8.00
N SER A 31 1.37 -2.65 8.20
CA SER A 31 1.23 -1.89 9.44
C SER A 31 -0.24 -1.60 9.78
N VAL A 32 -1.03 -1.15 8.80
CA VAL A 32 -2.47 -0.91 8.98
C VAL A 32 -3.20 -2.20 9.33
N ALA A 33 -2.90 -3.31 8.63
CA ALA A 33 -3.54 -4.58 8.86
C ALA A 33 -3.28 -5.13 10.28
N VAL A 34 -2.04 -4.98 10.77
CA VAL A 34 -1.65 -5.36 12.12
C VAL A 34 -2.38 -4.50 13.16
N VAL A 35 -2.29 -3.17 13.06
CA VAL A 35 -2.91 -2.23 14.03
C VAL A 35 -4.43 -2.40 14.08
N TYR A 36 -5.06 -2.62 12.93
CA TYR A 36 -6.50 -2.85 12.88
C TYR A 36 -6.90 -4.19 13.51
N ARG A 37 -6.12 -5.25 13.31
CA ARG A 37 -6.44 -6.56 13.87
C ARG A 37 -6.11 -6.67 15.36
N THR A 38 -5.08 -5.99 15.85
CA THR A 38 -4.75 -5.99 17.29
C THR A 38 -5.89 -5.46 18.15
N ILE A 39 -6.64 -4.45 17.69
CA ILE A 39 -7.79 -3.91 18.44
C ILE A 39 -9.08 -4.73 18.30
N ARG A 40 -9.14 -5.66 17.35
CA ARG A 40 -10.36 -6.42 17.01
C ARG A 40 -10.34 -7.90 17.38
N VAL A 41 -9.18 -8.47 17.65
CA VAL A 41 -9.04 -9.91 17.90
C VAL A 41 -9.09 -10.18 19.40
N ALA A 42 -9.94 -11.14 19.81
CA ALA A 42 -10.06 -11.55 21.21
C ALA A 42 -8.91 -12.45 21.69
N ASP A 43 -8.31 -13.23 20.78
CA ASP A 43 -7.19 -14.13 21.06
C ASP A 43 -5.93 -13.72 20.27
N MET A 44 -4.94 -13.21 20.98
CA MET A 44 -3.66 -12.73 20.43
C MET A 44 -2.91 -13.78 19.58
N ARG A 45 -3.16 -15.07 19.77
CA ARG A 45 -2.53 -16.14 18.96
C ARG A 45 -3.01 -16.14 17.51
N GLN A 46 -4.22 -15.64 17.26
CA GLN A 46 -4.81 -15.55 15.92
C GLN A 46 -4.41 -14.28 15.18
N LEU A 47 -3.70 -13.37 15.85
CA LEU A 47 -3.27 -12.08 15.32
C LEU A 47 -2.48 -12.21 14.01
N PRO A 48 -1.42 -13.05 13.91
CA PRO A 48 -0.56 -13.06 12.73
C PRO A 48 -1.31 -13.53 11.48
N ALA A 49 -2.10 -14.60 11.61
CA ALA A 49 -2.90 -15.14 10.52
C ALA A 49 -4.01 -14.16 10.09
N SER A 50 -4.70 -13.54 11.05
CA SER A 50 -5.78 -12.58 10.77
C SER A 50 -5.25 -11.29 10.12
N ALA A 51 -4.09 -10.80 10.57
CA ALA A 51 -3.45 -9.62 10.01
C ALA A 51 -2.93 -9.90 8.59
N LEU A 52 -2.29 -11.06 8.37
CA LEU A 52 -1.83 -11.46 7.04
C LEU A 52 -3.00 -11.60 6.05
N THR A 53 -4.12 -12.18 6.49
CA THR A 53 -5.32 -12.31 5.66
C THR A 53 -5.85 -10.93 5.27
N LEU A 54 -5.96 -10.00 6.23
CA LEU A 54 -6.40 -8.64 5.96
C LEU A 54 -5.45 -7.90 5.01
N TRP A 55 -4.15 -8.04 5.23
CA TRP A 55 -3.13 -7.46 4.35
C TRP A 55 -3.27 -7.95 2.91
N LEU A 56 -3.40 -9.27 2.71
CA LEU A 56 -3.63 -9.85 1.38
C LEU A 56 -4.91 -9.29 0.76
N THR A 57 -6.01 -9.21 1.51
CA THR A 57 -7.28 -8.64 1.02
C THR A 57 -7.11 -7.19 0.57
N ILE A 58 -6.38 -6.36 1.31
CA ILE A 58 -6.10 -4.97 0.92
C ILE A 58 -5.31 -4.93 -0.39
N VAL A 59 -4.22 -5.70 -0.47
CA VAL A 59 -3.36 -5.72 -1.66
C VAL A 59 -4.13 -6.19 -2.88
N PHE A 60 -4.81 -7.34 -2.81
CA PHE A 60 -5.60 -7.86 -3.92
C PHE A 60 -6.78 -6.97 -4.28
N GLY A 61 -7.43 -6.34 -3.30
CA GLY A 61 -8.49 -5.37 -3.54
C GLY A 61 -7.99 -4.17 -4.35
N MET A 62 -6.84 -3.59 -3.97
CA MET A 62 -6.24 -2.47 -4.70
C MET A 62 -5.83 -2.85 -6.13
N PHE A 63 -5.18 -4.01 -6.30
CA PHE A 63 -4.83 -4.51 -7.63
C PHE A 63 -6.06 -4.80 -8.48
N GLY A 64 -7.10 -5.39 -7.88
CA GLY A 64 -8.37 -5.69 -8.54
C GLY A 64 -9.06 -4.44 -9.08
N VAL A 65 -9.13 -3.37 -8.28
CA VAL A 65 -9.68 -2.09 -8.72
C VAL A 65 -8.87 -1.51 -9.90
N GLY A 66 -7.54 -1.52 -9.80
CA GLY A 66 -6.68 -1.05 -10.90
C GLY A 66 -6.86 -1.85 -12.19
N LEU A 67 -6.97 -3.18 -12.07
CA LEU A 67 -7.20 -4.06 -13.21
C LEU A 67 -8.58 -3.84 -13.83
N ALA A 68 -9.62 -3.69 -13.00
CA ALA A 68 -10.98 -3.42 -13.46
C ALA A 68 -11.08 -2.10 -14.23
N LEU A 69 -10.44 -1.04 -13.73
CA LEU A 69 -10.36 0.25 -14.43
C LEU A 69 -9.63 0.13 -15.76
N LEU A 70 -8.52 -0.60 -15.81
CA LEU A 70 -7.75 -0.82 -17.05
C LEU A 70 -8.58 -1.59 -18.09
N ILE A 71 -9.29 -2.63 -17.67
CA ILE A 71 -10.17 -3.41 -18.54
C ILE A 71 -11.31 -2.54 -19.06
N GLY A 72 -11.97 -1.78 -18.17
CA GLY A 72 -13.03 -0.85 -18.54
C GLY A 72 -12.55 0.21 -19.55
N TYR A 73 -11.37 0.78 -19.32
CA TYR A 73 -10.75 1.71 -20.26
C TYR A 73 -10.55 1.09 -21.65
N ARG A 74 -10.00 -0.12 -21.73
CA ARG A 74 -9.75 -0.82 -23.01
C ARG A 74 -11.01 -1.28 -23.75
N LEU A 75 -12.13 -1.43 -23.05
CA LEU A 75 -13.40 -1.87 -23.64
C LEU A 75 -14.22 -0.68 -24.17
N LEU A 76 -14.11 0.48 -23.51
CA LEU A 76 -14.89 1.68 -23.83
C LEU A 76 -14.20 2.65 -24.79
N LEU A 77 -12.87 2.58 -24.90
CA LEU A 77 -12.01 3.46 -25.70
C LEU A 77 -11.12 2.64 -26.64
#